data_AF-A0A2A3XAS4-F1
#
_entry.id   AF-A0A2A3XAS4-F1
#
_cell.length_a   1.000
_cell.length_b   1.000
_cell.length_c   1.000
_cell.angle_alpha   90.00
_cell.angle_beta   90.00
_cell.angle_gamma   90.00
#
_symmetry.space_group_name_H-M   'P 1'
#
loop_
_entity.id
_entity.type
_entity.pdbx_description
1 polymer ?
#
loop_
_entity_poly.entity_id
_entity_poly.type
_entity_poly.pdbx_seq_one_letter_code
_entity_poly.pdbx_strand_id
1 'polypeptide(L)'
;MNRPNSTQVTTLLERTFPRTTRALLETYATPAYQGYLLEAWVFDDEAERQRTQAAFKAAGVSACLRSAYKPLVHFFLEELSWVSLTSLVIEYPVLEHSPRRFLLEAYPLAALLPKDVTLRWEGVETSATHYSVKVERSSGRQETYRVAAPNRYHQDHVGEDQYSPCGWLRLTSPQGEMSESVIETDYEALYQAAMSTLASAQWQSASPYFEELNFTVHLPSSDRRLAWDDEHISLSEALHEELYFSTLEYFQRQAGLALGDRSIQPGQIVPEVSTQGETAYLRMSLRPLDSSPSPRAAVALDTASQAIGAEQVKQTLATLSGQALYATTRAGRAVEARYVVGSDRAVMISAGQHANETSGVVGALRAAEQLGAQPQAHFVISPLENPDGYALQNRLIATQPRHMHHAARYTAFGNDLQSQPLGQPFEHAIREQAFAASGAGLHVNLHGYPAHEWTRPLTGYVPRGFEMWTIPKGFFLILRHQPGWEMAAMQLVEAVTQALAQVPGLVELNATQIALFETHAGALTFPVLNGFPYLMSEDADQLTPLMLITEYPDETVTGDAFVQAHTAQMATVVAAYKAFQTLILND
;
A
#
# COMPACT_ATOMS: atom_id res chain seq x y z
N MET A 1 -33.04 24.74 -9.09
CA MET A 1 -32.14 25.92 -9.13
C MET A 1 -30.86 25.48 -9.81
N ASN A 2 -30.39 26.28 -10.76
CA ASN A 2 -29.43 25.95 -11.82
C ASN A 2 -28.11 25.33 -11.33
N ARG A 3 -27.81 24.10 -11.75
CA ARG A 3 -26.43 23.57 -11.75
C ARG A 3 -25.75 24.05 -13.04
N PRO A 4 -24.63 24.77 -13.00
CA PRO A 4 -23.71 24.75 -14.12
C PRO A 4 -22.95 23.42 -14.06
N ASN A 5 -23.18 22.54 -15.04
CA ASN A 5 -22.20 21.52 -15.41
C ASN A 5 -20.94 22.26 -15.89
N SER A 6 -20.03 22.64 -15.00
CA SER A 6 -18.68 23.00 -15.42
C SER A 6 -17.86 21.72 -15.45
N THR A 7 -17.81 21.09 -16.62
CA THR A 7 -16.83 20.05 -17.02
C THR A 7 -15.40 20.63 -17.12
N GLN A 8 -15.11 21.70 -16.39
CA GLN A 8 -13.93 22.52 -16.60
C GLN A 8 -12.76 21.96 -15.80
N VAL A 9 -11.89 21.23 -16.51
CA VAL A 9 -10.59 20.83 -16.00
C VAL A 9 -9.71 22.08 -15.86
N THR A 10 -9.24 22.36 -14.64
CA THR A 10 -8.31 23.47 -14.38
C THR A 10 -6.90 22.92 -14.22
N THR A 11 -5.95 23.34 -15.06
CA THR A 11 -4.56 22.88 -14.98
C THR A 11 -3.77 23.79 -14.04
N LEU A 12 -3.13 23.21 -13.02
CA LEU A 12 -2.28 23.91 -12.05
C LEU A 12 -0.81 23.92 -12.48
N LEU A 13 -0.35 22.81 -13.06
CA LEU A 13 1.00 22.63 -13.59
C LEU A 13 0.94 21.69 -14.78
N GLU A 14 1.76 21.95 -15.79
CA GLU A 14 2.08 21.00 -16.86
C GLU A 14 3.55 21.19 -17.25
N ARG A 15 4.37 20.15 -17.05
CA ARG A 15 5.83 20.25 -17.20
C ARG A 15 6.47 18.92 -17.56
N THR A 16 7.51 18.98 -18.40
CA THR A 16 8.44 17.88 -18.66
C THR A 16 9.76 18.09 -17.90
N PHE A 17 10.41 16.99 -17.54
CA PHE A 17 11.66 16.96 -16.79
C PHE A 17 12.71 16.22 -17.63
N PRO A 18 13.85 16.87 -17.96
CA PRO A 18 14.92 16.23 -18.71
C PRO A 18 15.50 15.02 -17.97
N ARG A 19 15.70 13.90 -18.66
CA ARG A 19 16.23 12.66 -18.09
C ARG A 19 17.57 12.89 -17.40
N THR A 20 17.72 12.38 -16.17
CA THR A 20 18.97 12.47 -15.40
C THR A 20 20.15 11.88 -16.18
N THR A 21 19.98 10.67 -16.72
CA THR A 21 21.01 9.98 -17.49
C THR A 21 21.46 10.74 -18.73
N ARG A 22 20.54 11.42 -19.41
CA ARG A 22 20.84 12.28 -20.55
C ARG A 22 21.67 13.50 -20.12
N ALA A 23 21.29 14.18 -19.05
CA ALA A 23 22.04 15.32 -18.53
C ALA A 23 23.47 14.93 -18.11
N LEU A 24 23.63 13.73 -17.51
CA LEU A 24 24.94 13.18 -17.19
C LEU A 24 25.78 12.93 -18.45
N LEU A 25 25.20 12.36 -19.51
CA LEU A 25 25.92 12.15 -20.78
C LEU A 25 26.32 13.48 -21.42
N GLU A 26 25.40 14.45 -21.51
CA GLU A 26 25.67 15.78 -22.09
C GLU A 26 26.81 16.50 -21.36
N THR A 27 26.94 16.29 -20.05
CA THR A 27 27.98 16.93 -19.22
C THR A 27 29.31 16.18 -19.27
N TYR A 28 29.29 14.85 -19.10
CA TYR A 28 30.49 14.05 -18.81
C TYR A 28 30.97 13.19 -19.97
N ALA A 29 30.17 12.95 -21.02
CA ALA A 29 30.61 12.19 -22.19
C ALA A 29 31.41 13.07 -23.18
N THR A 30 32.41 13.78 -22.67
CA THR A 30 33.23 14.74 -23.43
C THR A 30 34.72 14.42 -23.31
N PRO A 31 35.59 14.92 -24.22
CA PRO A 31 37.03 14.66 -24.17
C PRO A 31 37.69 15.04 -22.83
N ALA A 32 37.14 16.01 -22.09
CA ALA A 32 37.67 16.46 -20.81
C ALA A 32 37.61 15.39 -19.71
N TYR A 33 36.69 14.43 -19.82
CA TYR A 33 36.49 13.38 -18.82
C TYR A 33 36.98 12.00 -19.30
N GLN A 34 37.68 11.93 -20.43
CA GLN A 34 38.25 10.66 -20.88
C GLN A 34 39.24 10.11 -19.86
N GLY A 35 39.10 8.82 -19.55
CA GLY A 35 39.88 8.14 -18.51
C GLY A 35 39.40 8.38 -17.08
N TYR A 36 38.39 9.21 -16.84
CA TYR A 36 37.73 9.29 -15.53
C TYR A 36 36.94 8.01 -15.25
N LEU A 37 36.78 7.72 -13.95
CA LEU A 37 35.76 6.82 -13.43
C LEU A 37 34.58 7.64 -12.91
N LEU A 38 33.41 7.47 -13.51
CA LEU A 38 32.14 8.05 -13.10
C LEU A 38 31.31 6.98 -12.38
N GLU A 39 30.92 7.23 -11.14
CA GLU A 39 29.90 6.44 -10.46
C GLU A 39 28.69 7.33 -10.19
N ALA A 40 27.48 6.87 -10.51
CA ALA A 40 26.27 7.62 -10.20
C ALA A 40 25.17 6.71 -9.63
N TRP A 41 24.38 7.26 -8.71
CA TRP A 41 23.17 6.64 -8.18
C TRP A 41 21.99 7.46 -8.65
N VAL A 42 21.08 6.82 -9.39
CA VAL A 42 19.96 7.49 -10.07
C VAL A 42 18.66 6.70 -9.88
N PHE A 43 17.51 7.40 -9.96
CA PHE A 43 16.17 6.81 -9.92
C PHE A 43 15.71 6.37 -11.32
N ASP A 44 16.44 5.44 -11.91
CA ASP A 44 16.18 4.88 -13.24
C ASP A 44 16.06 3.36 -13.18
N ASP A 45 15.47 2.72 -14.19
CA ASP A 45 15.49 1.26 -14.29
C ASP A 45 16.87 0.72 -14.74
N GLU A 46 17.07 -0.59 -14.59
CA GLU A 46 18.33 -1.26 -14.94
C GLU A 46 18.70 -1.06 -16.41
N ALA A 47 17.73 -1.11 -17.32
CA ALA A 47 17.97 -1.02 -18.74
C ALA A 47 18.48 0.36 -19.17
N GLU A 48 17.90 1.44 -18.62
CA GLU A 48 18.40 2.80 -18.83
C GLU A 48 19.83 2.97 -18.27
N ARG A 49 20.07 2.51 -17.03
CA ARG A 49 21.41 2.61 -16.43
C ARG A 49 22.46 1.89 -17.28
N GLN A 50 22.17 0.68 -17.75
CA GLN A 50 23.06 -0.09 -18.62
C GLN A 50 23.30 0.60 -19.98
N ARG A 51 22.25 1.13 -20.63
CA ARG A 51 22.40 1.89 -21.89
C ARG A 51 23.28 3.12 -21.70
N THR A 52 23.12 3.82 -20.58
CA THR A 52 23.90 5.01 -20.26
C THR A 52 25.36 4.68 -19.99
N GLN A 53 25.65 3.60 -19.26
CA GLN A 53 27.02 3.10 -19.08
C GLN A 53 27.69 2.76 -20.43
N ALA A 54 26.95 2.14 -21.35
CA ALA A 54 27.46 1.82 -22.68
C ALA A 54 27.78 3.09 -23.50
N ALA A 55 26.94 4.12 -23.39
CA ALA A 55 27.18 5.42 -24.03
C ALA A 55 28.42 6.13 -23.47
N PHE A 56 28.62 6.12 -22.14
CA PHE A 56 29.85 6.62 -21.53
C PHE A 56 31.10 5.87 -22.00
N LYS A 57 31.03 4.53 -22.06
CA LYS A 57 32.12 3.70 -22.57
C LYS A 57 32.48 4.06 -24.01
N ALA A 58 31.49 4.33 -24.86
CA ALA A 58 31.71 4.78 -26.23
C ALA A 58 32.40 6.15 -26.31
N ALA A 59 32.20 7.01 -25.31
CA ALA A 59 32.87 8.31 -25.18
C ALA A 59 34.27 8.24 -24.53
N GLY A 60 34.71 7.06 -24.10
CA GLY A 60 36.01 6.86 -23.43
C GLY A 60 35.99 7.15 -21.93
N VAL A 61 34.81 7.15 -21.30
CA VAL A 61 34.61 7.33 -19.86
C VAL A 61 34.22 5.99 -19.24
N SER A 62 34.91 5.57 -18.18
CA SER A 62 34.49 4.39 -17.42
C SER A 62 33.34 4.81 -16.50
N ALA A 63 32.16 4.21 -16.64
CA ALA A 63 30.99 4.58 -15.84
C ALA A 63 30.33 3.38 -15.17
N CYS A 64 29.87 3.58 -13.93
CA CYS A 64 29.01 2.66 -13.19
C CYS A 64 27.78 3.41 -12.65
N LEU A 65 26.61 3.10 -13.18
CA LEU A 65 25.34 3.66 -12.78
C LEU A 65 24.56 2.62 -11.97
N ARG A 66 24.24 2.98 -10.73
CA ARG A 66 23.51 2.16 -9.76
C ARG A 66 22.15 2.76 -9.46
N SER A 67 21.26 1.95 -8.90
CA SER A 67 19.99 2.44 -8.41
C SER A 67 20.20 3.28 -7.14
N ALA A 68 19.63 4.48 -7.09
CA ALA A 68 19.45 5.22 -5.85
C ALA A 68 18.37 4.57 -4.97
N TYR A 69 17.40 3.88 -5.57
CA TYR A 69 16.33 3.16 -4.89
C TYR A 69 16.73 1.72 -4.59
N LYS A 70 16.67 1.30 -3.32
CA LYS A 70 17.03 -0.06 -2.86
C LYS A 70 18.43 -0.54 -3.32
N PRO A 71 19.51 0.24 -3.08
CA PRO A 71 20.84 -0.05 -3.62
C PRO A 71 21.40 -1.42 -3.20
N LEU A 72 21.09 -1.89 -1.97
CA LEU A 72 21.51 -3.23 -1.53
C LEU A 72 20.84 -4.33 -2.35
N VAL A 73 19.53 -4.25 -2.55
CA VAL A 73 18.79 -5.26 -3.31
C VAL A 73 19.28 -5.28 -4.76
N HIS A 74 19.48 -4.11 -5.38
CA HIS A 74 20.06 -4.01 -6.72
C HIS A 74 21.48 -4.57 -6.82
N PHE A 75 22.32 -4.40 -5.81
CA PHE A 75 23.65 -5.03 -5.78
C PHE A 75 23.57 -6.57 -5.90
N PHE A 76 22.66 -7.21 -5.16
CA PHE A 76 22.45 -8.67 -5.26
C PHE A 76 21.82 -9.10 -6.58
N LEU A 77 21.00 -8.24 -7.18
CA LEU A 77 20.31 -8.51 -8.43
C LEU A 77 21.17 -8.29 -9.68
N GLU A 78 22.18 -7.41 -9.62
CA GLU A 78 22.89 -6.88 -10.79
C GLU A 78 24.40 -7.10 -10.75
N GLU A 79 25.01 -7.12 -9.56
CA GLU A 79 26.48 -7.11 -9.41
C GLU A 79 27.03 -8.40 -8.77
N LEU A 80 26.36 -8.92 -7.73
CA LEU A 80 26.86 -10.08 -6.99
C LEU A 80 26.58 -11.40 -7.74
N SER A 81 27.61 -12.23 -7.87
CA SER A 81 27.43 -13.61 -8.33
C SER A 81 26.99 -14.54 -7.20
N TRP A 82 25.80 -15.11 -7.36
CA TRP A 82 25.20 -16.15 -6.52
C TRP A 82 25.95 -17.49 -6.54
N VAL A 83 26.84 -17.70 -7.51
CA VAL A 83 27.54 -18.97 -7.70
C VAL A 83 28.36 -19.30 -6.45
N SER A 84 28.22 -20.54 -5.96
CA SER A 84 28.94 -21.06 -4.79
C SER A 84 28.70 -20.32 -3.48
N LEU A 85 27.71 -19.44 -3.39
CA LEU A 85 27.39 -18.72 -2.17
C LEU A 85 26.92 -19.69 -1.07
N THR A 86 27.46 -19.57 0.15
CA THR A 86 27.07 -20.41 1.30
C THR A 86 26.57 -19.59 2.48
N SER A 87 27.19 -18.45 2.76
CA SER A 87 26.75 -17.57 3.86
C SER A 87 26.94 -16.09 3.54
N LEU A 88 26.08 -15.27 4.15
CA LEU A 88 26.06 -13.82 4.08
C LEU A 88 26.00 -13.23 5.48
N VAL A 89 26.87 -12.26 5.75
CA VAL A 89 26.70 -11.32 6.86
C VAL A 89 26.58 -9.93 6.26
N ILE A 90 25.45 -9.27 6.49
CA ILE A 90 25.20 -7.92 6.00
C ILE A 90 25.14 -6.97 7.17
N GLU A 91 26.12 -6.07 7.23
CA GLU A 91 26.10 -4.94 8.15
C GLU A 91 25.33 -3.78 7.52
N TYR A 92 24.38 -3.22 8.25
CA TYR A 92 23.56 -2.09 7.79
C TYR A 92 23.66 -0.90 8.76
N PRO A 93 23.54 0.35 8.26
CA PRO A 93 23.56 1.52 9.13
C PRO A 93 22.33 1.58 10.03
N VAL A 94 22.53 1.89 11.32
CA VAL A 94 21.47 2.13 12.29
C VAL A 94 21.37 3.63 12.56
N LEU A 95 20.21 4.21 12.23
CA LEU A 95 19.91 5.62 12.49
C LEU A 95 19.23 5.77 13.84
N GLU A 96 19.58 6.79 14.61
CA GLU A 96 19.05 7.03 15.97
C GLU A 96 17.51 7.08 15.99
N HIS A 97 16.90 7.86 15.09
CA HIS A 97 15.46 8.05 15.03
C HIS A 97 14.72 7.06 14.11
N SER A 98 15.45 6.18 13.41
CA SER A 98 14.85 5.21 12.47
C SER A 98 15.73 3.96 12.34
N PRO A 99 15.93 3.20 13.45
CA PRO A 99 16.97 2.17 13.54
C PRO A 99 16.80 1.01 12.56
N ARG A 100 15.58 0.78 12.05
CA ARG A 100 15.26 -0.32 11.13
C ARG A 100 15.14 0.10 9.66
N ARG A 101 15.30 1.38 9.33
CA ARG A 101 15.01 1.90 7.97
C ARG A 101 15.85 1.25 6.86
N PHE A 102 17.14 1.00 7.10
CA PHE A 102 18.00 0.33 6.12
C PHE A 102 17.78 -1.19 6.09
N LEU A 103 17.36 -1.79 7.21
CA LEU A 103 16.97 -3.20 7.22
C LEU A 103 15.67 -3.42 6.42
N LEU A 104 14.67 -2.56 6.61
CA LEU A 104 13.42 -2.57 5.85
C LEU A 104 13.66 -2.34 4.35
N GLU A 105 14.55 -1.41 3.98
CA GLU A 105 14.91 -1.18 2.57
C GLU A 105 15.49 -2.42 1.88
N ALA A 106 16.07 -3.34 2.65
CA ALA A 106 16.60 -4.59 2.12
C ALA A 106 15.53 -5.65 1.85
N TYR A 107 14.28 -5.45 2.24
CA TYR A 107 13.19 -6.35 1.89
C TYR A 107 13.02 -6.46 0.36
N PRO A 108 12.67 -7.61 -0.24
CA PRO A 108 12.53 -8.95 0.34
C PRO A 108 13.81 -9.79 0.21
N LEU A 109 15.03 -9.20 0.29
CA LEU A 109 16.30 -9.87 -0.09
C LEU A 109 16.46 -11.29 0.47
N ALA A 110 16.09 -11.52 1.73
CA ALA A 110 16.16 -12.84 2.35
C ALA A 110 15.39 -13.94 1.59
N ALA A 111 14.28 -13.59 0.96
CA ALA A 111 13.46 -14.50 0.17
C ALA A 111 14.03 -14.76 -1.24
N LEU A 112 14.91 -13.88 -1.72
CA LEU A 112 15.57 -14.00 -3.03
C LEU A 112 16.84 -14.87 -2.97
N LEU A 113 17.33 -15.18 -1.75
CA LEU A 113 18.50 -16.01 -1.57
C LEU A 113 18.22 -17.46 -1.97
N PRO A 114 19.22 -18.19 -2.50
CA PRO A 114 19.12 -19.64 -2.63
C PRO A 114 18.84 -20.28 -1.27
N LYS A 115 17.99 -21.32 -1.23
CA LYS A 115 17.46 -21.93 0.01
C LYS A 115 18.53 -22.37 1.03
N ASP A 116 19.70 -22.76 0.56
CA ASP A 116 20.79 -23.26 1.42
C ASP A 116 21.76 -22.16 1.90
N VAL A 117 21.52 -20.89 1.53
CA VAL A 117 22.35 -19.76 1.94
C VAL A 117 21.88 -19.24 3.29
N THR A 118 22.80 -19.18 4.26
CA THR A 118 22.51 -18.56 5.56
C THR A 118 22.71 -17.06 5.49
N LEU A 119 21.74 -16.27 5.99
CA LEU A 119 21.81 -14.81 6.09
C LEU A 119 21.83 -14.37 7.55
N ARG A 120 22.73 -13.45 7.88
CA ARG A 120 22.74 -12.73 9.15
C ARG A 120 22.81 -11.22 8.93
N TRP A 121 21.97 -10.49 9.66
CA TRP A 121 21.96 -9.04 9.70
C TRP A 121 22.70 -8.52 10.93
N GLU A 122 23.53 -7.49 10.77
CA GLU A 122 24.28 -6.85 11.85
C GLU A 122 24.07 -5.33 11.78
N GLY A 123 23.38 -4.75 12.76
CA GLY A 123 23.20 -3.29 12.83
C GLY A 123 24.50 -2.62 13.29
N VAL A 124 24.93 -1.57 12.59
CA VAL A 124 26.12 -0.78 12.94
C VAL A 124 25.73 0.67 13.17
N GLU A 125 26.00 1.18 14.36
CA GLU A 125 25.88 2.61 14.67
C GLU A 125 26.99 3.36 13.93
N THR A 126 26.62 4.02 12.83
CA THR A 126 27.57 4.74 11.98
C THR A 126 26.87 5.88 11.25
N SER A 127 27.61 6.95 10.97
CA SER A 127 27.19 8.01 10.06
C SER A 127 27.40 7.66 8.58
N ALA A 128 28.02 6.50 8.30
CA ALA A 128 28.38 6.10 6.95
C ALA A 128 27.16 5.52 6.18
N THR A 129 27.01 5.95 4.94
CA THR A 129 25.84 5.64 4.10
C THR A 129 26.09 4.43 3.21
N HIS A 130 26.45 3.29 3.81
CA HIS A 130 26.73 2.07 3.06
C HIS A 130 26.45 0.81 3.86
N TYR A 131 26.15 -0.27 3.14
CA TYR A 131 26.13 -1.63 3.66
C TYR A 131 27.51 -2.27 3.49
N SER A 132 27.85 -3.18 4.40
CA SER A 132 29.03 -4.07 4.27
C SER A 132 28.54 -5.49 4.10
N VAL A 133 28.84 -6.10 2.96
CA VAL A 133 28.38 -7.46 2.61
C VAL A 133 29.58 -8.40 2.68
N LYS A 134 29.60 -9.26 3.70
CA LYS A 134 30.61 -10.32 3.85
C LYS A 134 30.03 -11.61 3.27
N VAL A 135 30.74 -12.18 2.33
CA VAL A 135 30.34 -13.35 1.55
C VAL A 135 31.28 -14.51 1.84
N GLU A 136 30.73 -15.69 2.12
CA GLU A 136 31.47 -16.95 2.11
C GLU A 136 31.05 -17.80 0.92
N ARG A 137 32.03 -18.40 0.24
CA ARG A 137 31.81 -19.34 -0.86
C ARG A 137 32.11 -20.77 -0.43
N SER A 138 31.57 -21.75 -1.17
CA SER A 138 31.77 -23.18 -0.91
C SER A 138 33.22 -23.65 -0.97
N SER A 139 34.13 -22.85 -1.55
CA SER A 139 35.57 -23.07 -1.50
C SER A 139 36.23 -22.65 -0.19
N GLY A 140 35.48 -22.05 0.75
CA GLY A 140 35.99 -21.37 1.94
C GLY A 140 36.51 -19.95 1.67
N ARG A 141 36.43 -19.46 0.42
CA ARG A 141 36.84 -18.08 0.09
C ARG A 141 35.89 -17.08 0.75
N GLN A 142 36.46 -16.08 1.40
CA GLN A 142 35.74 -14.94 1.94
C GLN A 142 35.94 -13.71 1.08
N GLU A 143 34.87 -12.95 0.87
CA GLU A 143 34.87 -11.70 0.12
C GLU A 143 34.11 -10.64 0.92
N THR A 144 34.48 -9.37 0.76
CA THR A 144 33.79 -8.26 1.40
C THR A 144 33.53 -7.19 0.37
N TYR A 145 32.28 -6.75 0.30
CA TYR A 145 31.80 -5.73 -0.62
C TYR A 145 31.26 -4.56 0.18
N ARG A 146 31.54 -3.35 -0.31
CA ARG A 146 30.98 -2.12 0.22
C ARG A 146 29.92 -1.62 -0.74
N VAL A 147 28.66 -1.62 -0.32
CA VAL A 147 27.53 -1.19 -1.15
C VAL A 147 27.08 0.19 -0.69
N ALA A 148 27.43 1.22 -1.46
CA ALA A 148 27.02 2.58 -1.13
C ALA A 148 25.50 2.75 -1.29
N ALA A 149 24.91 3.46 -0.33
CA ALA A 149 23.49 3.81 -0.28
C ALA A 149 23.34 5.32 -0.04
N PRO A 150 23.57 6.16 -1.05
CA PRO A 150 23.53 7.62 -0.89
C PRO A 150 22.15 8.09 -0.43
N ASN A 151 22.12 8.72 0.75
CA ASN A 151 20.94 9.32 1.35
C ASN A 151 21.31 10.73 1.82
N ARG A 152 20.33 11.64 1.80
CA ARG A 152 20.49 13.03 2.25
C ARG A 152 19.55 13.36 3.41
N TYR A 153 20.05 14.16 4.34
CA TYR A 153 19.21 14.83 5.33
C TYR A 153 18.52 16.02 4.67
N HIS A 154 17.21 16.15 4.90
CA HIS A 154 16.43 17.32 4.46
C HIS A 154 15.16 17.46 5.29
N GLN A 155 14.52 18.62 5.22
CA GLN A 155 13.13 18.77 5.64
C GLN A 155 12.21 18.45 4.47
N ASP A 156 11.09 17.80 4.73
CA ASP A 156 10.09 17.49 3.73
C ASP A 156 9.06 18.62 3.54
N HIS A 157 8.01 18.35 2.78
CA HIS A 157 6.95 19.30 2.43
C HIS A 157 6.08 19.74 3.62
N VAL A 158 6.16 19.05 4.78
CA VAL A 158 5.49 19.45 6.03
C VAL A 158 6.48 19.90 7.12
N GLY A 159 7.77 20.05 6.78
CA GLY A 159 8.81 20.55 7.67
C GLY A 159 9.37 19.50 8.65
N GLU A 160 9.12 18.22 8.41
CA GLU A 160 9.67 17.12 9.21
C GLU A 160 11.05 16.71 8.70
N ASP A 161 11.98 16.40 9.61
CA ASP A 161 13.32 15.94 9.25
C ASP A 161 13.26 14.53 8.66
N GLN A 162 13.85 14.36 7.48
CA GLN A 162 13.87 13.10 6.73
C GLN A 162 15.28 12.72 6.32
N TYR A 163 15.47 11.40 6.15
CA TYR A 163 16.68 10.82 5.60
C TYR A 163 16.35 9.88 4.44
N SER A 164 16.48 10.43 3.24
CA SER A 164 15.91 9.86 2.02
C SER A 164 17.00 9.50 1.01
N PRO A 165 16.85 8.41 0.22
CA PRO A 165 17.69 8.17 -0.93
C PRO A 165 17.70 9.37 -1.88
N CYS A 166 18.82 9.59 -2.55
CA CYS A 166 18.99 10.75 -3.41
C CYS A 166 19.89 10.45 -4.60
N GLY A 167 19.79 11.29 -5.64
CA GLY A 167 20.76 11.28 -6.71
C GLY A 167 22.16 11.61 -6.21
N TRP A 168 23.15 10.83 -6.60
CA TRP A 168 24.54 11.04 -6.21
C TRP A 168 25.50 10.82 -7.37
N LEU A 169 26.55 11.62 -7.44
CA LEU A 169 27.62 11.50 -8.42
C LEU A 169 28.96 11.45 -7.69
N ARG A 170 29.80 10.51 -8.10
CA ARG A 170 31.22 10.45 -7.76
C ARG A 170 32.04 10.42 -9.04
N LEU A 171 33.03 11.30 -9.12
CA LEU A 171 34.02 11.32 -10.19
C LEU A 171 35.39 11.02 -9.59
N THR A 172 36.15 10.14 -10.23
CA THR A 172 37.56 9.91 -9.91
C THR A 172 38.40 10.19 -11.14
N SER A 173 39.33 11.13 -11.02
CA SER A 173 40.24 11.52 -12.11
C SER A 173 41.25 10.40 -12.41
N PRO A 174 41.93 10.43 -13.58
CA PRO A 174 43.03 9.52 -13.88
C PRO A 174 44.18 9.57 -12.87
N GLN A 175 44.31 10.68 -12.13
CA GLN A 175 45.31 10.88 -11.08
C GLN A 175 44.83 10.34 -9.72
N GLY A 176 43.59 9.85 -9.62
CA GLY A 176 43.00 9.32 -8.39
C GLY A 176 42.32 10.37 -7.51
N GLU A 177 42.13 11.60 -8.00
CA GLU A 177 41.42 12.65 -7.25
C GLU A 177 39.91 12.39 -7.31
N MET A 178 39.27 12.31 -6.15
CA MET A 178 37.84 12.03 -6.00
C MET A 178 37.05 13.30 -5.68
N SER A 179 35.93 13.50 -6.38
CA SER A 179 34.92 14.50 -6.06
C SER A 179 33.53 13.86 -5.99
N GLU A 180 32.74 14.23 -4.99
CA GLU A 180 31.37 13.75 -4.81
C GLU A 180 30.38 14.92 -4.70
N SER A 181 29.19 14.73 -5.26
CA SER A 181 28.11 15.73 -5.20
C SER A 181 26.74 15.07 -5.26
N VAL A 182 25.78 15.63 -4.53
CA VAL A 182 24.34 15.37 -4.75
C VAL A 182 23.96 15.86 -6.14
N ILE A 183 23.15 15.09 -6.86
CA ILE A 183 22.51 15.51 -8.11
C ILE A 183 21.00 15.43 -7.93
N GLU A 184 20.26 16.42 -8.43
CA GLU A 184 18.80 16.34 -8.49
C GLU A 184 18.41 15.50 -9.70
N THR A 185 17.70 14.40 -9.46
CA THR A 185 17.17 13.55 -10.53
C THR A 185 15.86 14.08 -11.11
N ASP A 186 15.47 13.66 -12.31
CA ASP A 186 14.16 13.92 -12.90
C ASP A 186 13.01 13.40 -12.04
N TYR A 187 13.21 12.28 -11.34
CA TYR A 187 12.27 11.74 -10.35
C TYR A 187 12.07 12.70 -9.17
N GLU A 188 13.16 13.17 -8.57
CA GLU A 188 13.12 14.14 -7.46
C GLU A 188 12.55 15.49 -7.91
N ALA A 189 13.01 16.03 -9.04
CA ALA A 189 12.56 17.31 -9.58
C ALA A 189 11.06 17.32 -9.88
N LEU A 190 10.51 16.20 -10.36
CA LEU A 190 9.08 16.03 -10.61
C LEU A 190 8.29 16.13 -9.31
N TYR A 191 8.68 15.37 -8.28
CA TYR A 191 8.04 15.41 -6.97
C TYR A 191 8.13 16.82 -6.34
N GLN A 192 9.30 17.45 -6.37
CA GLN A 192 9.49 18.80 -5.82
C GLN A 192 8.64 19.84 -6.54
N ALA A 193 8.48 19.74 -7.87
CA ALA A 193 7.59 20.60 -8.63
C ALA A 193 6.11 20.39 -8.25
N ALA A 194 5.72 19.14 -7.98
CA ALA A 194 4.37 18.84 -7.50
C ALA A 194 4.10 19.51 -6.15
N MET A 195 4.98 19.29 -5.16
CA MET A 195 4.82 19.86 -3.81
C MET A 195 4.88 21.40 -3.82
N SER A 196 5.76 21.99 -4.62
CA SER A 196 5.82 23.45 -4.79
C SER A 196 4.55 24.02 -5.42
N THR A 197 3.93 23.31 -6.35
CA THR A 197 2.65 23.69 -6.94
C THR A 197 1.52 23.59 -5.92
N LEU A 198 1.48 22.54 -5.11
CA LEU A 198 0.49 22.41 -4.03
C LEU A 198 0.56 23.58 -3.05
N ALA A 199 1.77 23.93 -2.62
CA ALA A 199 2.01 25.00 -1.65
C ALA A 199 1.68 26.40 -2.19
N SER A 200 1.81 26.63 -3.50
CA SER A 200 1.59 27.93 -4.14
C SER A 200 0.19 28.09 -4.75
N ALA A 201 -0.55 27.00 -4.94
CA ALA A 201 -1.92 27.03 -5.44
C ALA A 201 -2.86 27.73 -4.46
N GLN A 202 -3.88 28.39 -5.01
CA GLN A 202 -4.94 29.01 -4.22
C GLN A 202 -6.08 28.01 -4.00
N TRP A 203 -6.21 27.57 -2.76
CA TRP A 203 -7.26 26.64 -2.33
C TRP A 203 -8.49 27.39 -1.81
N GLN A 204 -9.63 26.71 -1.81
CA GLN A 204 -10.84 27.22 -1.16
C GLN A 204 -10.62 27.37 0.35
N SER A 205 -11.40 28.22 1.01
CA SER A 205 -11.22 28.54 2.43
C SER A 205 -11.68 27.44 3.39
N ALA A 206 -12.41 26.42 2.91
CA ALA A 206 -12.93 25.33 3.71
C ALA A 206 -12.85 24.00 2.95
N SER A 207 -12.75 22.91 3.69
CA SER A 207 -12.85 21.56 3.17
C SER A 207 -14.28 21.22 2.70
N PRO A 208 -14.45 20.39 1.66
CA PRO A 208 -13.40 19.90 0.76
C PRO A 208 -12.87 21.00 -0.18
N TYR A 209 -11.54 21.05 -0.33
CA TYR A 209 -10.85 22.08 -1.11
C TYR A 209 -11.03 21.88 -2.62
N PHE A 210 -11.30 20.65 -3.04
CA PHE A 210 -11.56 20.26 -4.43
C PHE A 210 -12.48 19.04 -4.51
N GLU A 211 -12.94 18.76 -5.73
CA GLU A 211 -13.58 17.49 -6.09
C GLU A 211 -12.51 16.41 -6.30
N GLU A 212 -11.79 16.45 -7.44
CA GLU A 212 -10.61 15.62 -7.70
C GLU A 212 -9.38 16.51 -7.96
N LEU A 213 -8.28 16.25 -7.25
CA LEU A 213 -6.94 16.75 -7.58
C LEU A 213 -6.16 15.60 -8.22
N ASN A 214 -5.96 15.70 -9.53
CA ASN A 214 -5.30 14.68 -10.32
C ASN A 214 -3.84 15.02 -10.62
N PHE A 215 -2.98 14.01 -10.52
CA PHE A 215 -1.60 14.03 -11.01
C PHE A 215 -1.47 13.04 -12.16
N THR A 216 -1.46 13.50 -13.40
CA THR A 216 -1.13 12.66 -14.55
C THR A 216 0.39 12.63 -14.69
N VAL A 217 0.99 11.45 -14.50
CA VAL A 217 2.44 11.27 -14.53
C VAL A 217 2.84 10.23 -15.56
N HIS A 218 3.86 10.58 -16.34
CA HIS A 218 4.59 9.67 -17.21
C HIS A 218 6.00 9.54 -16.64
N LEU A 219 6.37 8.36 -16.17
CA LEU A 219 7.69 8.08 -15.64
C LEU A 219 8.39 7.06 -16.55
N PRO A 220 9.50 7.42 -17.22
CA PRO A 220 10.22 6.52 -18.14
C PRO A 220 11.06 5.49 -17.37
N SER A 221 10.41 4.65 -16.57
CA SER A 221 11.00 3.61 -15.75
C SER A 221 10.12 2.37 -15.76
N SER A 222 10.74 1.21 -15.92
CA SER A 222 10.06 -0.09 -15.92
C SER A 222 10.10 -0.73 -14.53
N ASP A 223 9.00 -1.33 -14.11
CA ASP A 223 8.95 -2.11 -12.87
C ASP A 223 9.73 -3.43 -13.02
N ARG A 224 10.40 -3.87 -11.96
CA ARG A 224 11.10 -5.16 -11.91
C ARG A 224 10.35 -6.13 -11.00
N ARG A 225 9.70 -7.13 -11.58
CA ARG A 225 9.13 -8.25 -10.81
C ARG A 225 10.24 -9.05 -10.12
N LEU A 226 10.04 -9.38 -8.86
CA LEU A 226 10.96 -10.21 -8.07
C LEU A 226 10.50 -11.68 -8.08
N ALA A 227 11.42 -12.60 -7.80
CA ALA A 227 11.15 -14.04 -7.74
C ALA A 227 10.54 -14.46 -6.38
N TRP A 228 9.65 -13.63 -5.84
CA TRP A 228 8.96 -13.84 -4.58
C TRP A 228 7.56 -13.24 -4.65
N ASP A 229 6.53 -14.09 -4.52
CA ASP A 229 5.10 -13.71 -4.49
C ASP A 229 4.69 -12.63 -5.54
N ASP A 230 4.02 -11.56 -5.11
CA ASP A 230 3.69 -10.38 -5.92
C ASP A 230 4.72 -9.22 -5.77
N GLU A 231 5.86 -9.48 -5.12
CA GLU A 231 6.87 -8.45 -4.89
C GLU A 231 7.47 -7.91 -6.19
N HIS A 232 7.66 -6.59 -6.20
CA HIS A 232 8.25 -5.90 -7.32
C HIS A 232 8.94 -4.61 -6.88
N ILE A 233 9.96 -4.20 -7.62
CA ILE A 233 10.61 -2.91 -7.46
C ILE A 233 9.95 -1.96 -8.45
N SER A 234 9.15 -1.02 -7.95
CA SER A 234 8.48 -0.01 -8.77
C SER A 234 8.76 1.41 -8.27
N LEU A 235 9.41 2.20 -9.12
CA LEU A 235 9.49 3.65 -8.91
C LEU A 235 8.16 4.34 -9.24
N SER A 236 7.35 3.76 -10.13
CA SER A 236 6.06 4.34 -10.51
C SER A 236 5.04 4.23 -9.38
N GLU A 237 4.97 3.10 -8.70
CA GLU A 237 4.15 2.90 -7.50
C GLU A 237 4.66 3.76 -6.33
N ALA A 238 5.97 3.74 -6.07
CA ALA A 238 6.55 4.57 -5.02
C ALA A 238 6.23 6.07 -5.24
N LEU A 239 6.22 6.55 -6.49
CA LEU A 239 5.83 7.92 -6.80
C LEU A 239 4.32 8.17 -6.65
N HIS A 240 3.49 7.18 -6.97
CA HIS A 240 2.05 7.24 -6.71
C HIS A 240 1.83 7.50 -5.21
N GLU A 241 2.41 6.67 -4.37
CA GLU A 241 2.30 6.73 -2.92
C GLU A 241 2.88 8.03 -2.35
N GLU A 242 4.01 8.50 -2.89
CA GLU A 242 4.60 9.78 -2.54
C GLU A 242 3.67 10.96 -2.81
N LEU A 243 3.11 11.04 -4.02
CA LEU A 243 2.21 12.12 -4.39
C LEU A 243 0.92 12.07 -3.57
N TYR A 244 0.37 10.87 -3.34
CA TYR A 244 -0.86 10.70 -2.58
C TYR A 244 -0.69 11.17 -1.13
N PHE A 245 0.22 10.54 -0.38
CA PHE A 245 0.35 10.81 1.04
C PHE A 245 0.95 12.19 1.34
N SER A 246 1.89 12.67 0.52
CA SER A 246 2.42 14.03 0.72
C SER A 246 1.35 15.11 0.51
N THR A 247 0.42 14.88 -0.42
CA THR A 247 -0.72 15.79 -0.61
C THR A 247 -1.67 15.73 0.59
N LEU A 248 -1.95 14.54 1.11
CA LEU A 248 -2.79 14.36 2.30
C LEU A 248 -2.18 15.06 3.53
N GLU A 249 -0.88 14.86 3.76
CA GLU A 249 -0.09 15.48 4.84
C GLU A 249 -0.08 17.02 4.74
N TYR A 250 0.09 17.56 3.53
CA TYR A 250 -0.02 19.00 3.27
C TYR A 250 -1.38 19.56 3.72
N PHE A 251 -2.49 18.91 3.33
CA PHE A 251 -3.82 19.39 3.71
C PHE A 251 -4.17 19.17 5.17
N GLN A 252 -3.62 18.15 5.84
CA GLN A 252 -3.72 18.00 7.29
C GLN A 252 -3.07 19.18 8.00
N ARG A 253 -1.83 19.55 7.62
CA ARG A 253 -1.16 20.74 8.16
C ARG A 253 -1.93 22.02 7.89
N GLN A 254 -2.41 22.20 6.66
CA GLN A 254 -3.20 23.37 6.28
C GLN A 254 -4.50 23.50 7.08
N ALA A 255 -5.12 22.37 7.43
CA ALA A 255 -6.32 22.32 8.28
C ALA A 255 -6.01 22.43 9.79
N GLY A 256 -4.74 22.49 10.20
CA GLY A 256 -4.33 22.49 11.60
C GLY A 256 -4.54 21.15 12.32
N LEU A 257 -4.66 20.05 11.56
CA LEU A 257 -4.77 18.69 12.09
C LEU A 257 -3.40 18.06 12.33
N ALA A 258 -3.37 17.05 13.20
CA ALA A 258 -2.18 16.21 13.36
C ALA A 258 -1.92 15.41 12.06
N LEU A 259 -0.64 15.13 11.79
CA LEU A 259 -0.29 14.21 10.70
C LEU A 259 -0.87 12.83 10.99
N GLY A 260 -1.50 12.22 9.98
CA GLY A 260 -2.22 10.95 10.13
C GLY A 260 -3.65 11.08 10.67
N ASP A 261 -4.16 12.29 10.91
CA ASP A 261 -5.57 12.48 11.25
C ASP A 261 -6.48 12.00 10.10
N ARG A 262 -7.26 10.97 10.37
CA ARG A 262 -8.10 10.26 9.40
C ARG A 262 -9.35 11.03 9.00
N SER A 263 -9.74 12.06 9.77
CA SER A 263 -10.94 12.88 9.53
C SER A 263 -10.77 13.96 8.47
N ILE A 264 -9.55 14.19 7.98
CA ILE A 264 -9.26 15.22 6.97
C ILE A 264 -10.07 14.98 5.68
N GLN A 265 -10.75 16.01 5.20
CA GLN A 265 -11.60 15.93 4.00
C GLN A 265 -11.10 16.87 2.88
N PRO A 266 -9.92 16.64 2.26
CA PRO A 266 -9.39 17.58 1.28
C PRO A 266 -10.12 17.54 -0.07
N GLY A 267 -10.73 16.41 -0.40
CA GLY A 267 -11.14 16.02 -1.74
C GLY A 267 -10.44 14.73 -2.20
N GLN A 268 -10.81 14.22 -3.37
CA GLN A 268 -10.20 13.01 -3.91
C GLN A 268 -8.82 13.33 -4.51
N ILE A 269 -7.76 12.73 -3.97
CA ILE A 269 -6.38 12.90 -4.45
C ILE A 269 -6.05 11.71 -5.35
N VAL A 270 -5.71 11.96 -6.61
CA VAL A 270 -5.61 10.90 -7.63
C VAL A 270 -4.30 10.99 -8.42
N PRO A 271 -3.24 10.28 -7.99
CA PRO A 271 -2.08 10.03 -8.83
C PRO A 271 -2.37 8.96 -9.89
N GLU A 272 -2.18 9.31 -11.15
CA GLU A 272 -2.21 8.38 -12.29
C GLU A 272 -0.78 8.28 -12.83
N VAL A 273 0.01 7.35 -12.27
CA VAL A 273 1.44 7.22 -12.59
C VAL A 273 1.70 6.09 -13.58
N SER A 274 1.82 6.45 -14.86
CA SER A 274 2.13 5.50 -15.92
C SER A 274 3.64 5.40 -16.15
N THR A 275 4.09 4.21 -16.57
CA THR A 275 5.47 3.96 -17.01
C THR A 275 5.70 4.30 -18.50
N GLN A 276 4.69 4.87 -19.16
CA GLN A 276 4.71 5.18 -20.58
C GLN A 276 5.32 6.56 -20.82
N GLY A 277 6.16 6.70 -21.85
CA GLY A 277 6.77 7.98 -22.25
C GLY A 277 8.29 7.92 -22.30
N GLU A 278 8.91 8.87 -23.01
CA GLU A 278 10.38 8.94 -23.16
C GLU A 278 11.05 9.85 -22.12
N THR A 279 10.26 10.75 -21.52
CA THR A 279 10.72 11.75 -20.54
C THR A 279 9.74 11.83 -19.39
N ALA A 280 10.24 12.11 -18.19
CA ALA A 280 9.39 12.37 -17.05
C ALA A 280 8.47 13.58 -17.33
N TYR A 281 7.17 13.42 -17.08
CA TYR A 281 6.15 14.45 -17.28
C TYR A 281 5.15 14.45 -16.13
N LEU A 282 4.73 15.65 -15.72
CA LEU A 282 3.71 15.87 -14.72
C LEU A 282 2.69 16.88 -15.23
N ARG A 283 1.42 16.52 -15.09
CA ARG A 283 0.31 17.47 -15.13
C ARG A 283 -0.52 17.37 -13.86
N MET A 284 -0.70 18.50 -13.20
CA MET A 284 -1.60 18.64 -12.06
C MET A 284 -2.88 19.34 -12.51
N SER A 285 -4.03 18.76 -12.21
CA SER A 285 -5.31 19.35 -12.61
C SER A 285 -6.42 19.14 -11.58
N LEU A 286 -7.30 20.13 -11.46
CA LEU A 286 -8.57 19.99 -10.74
C LEU A 286 -9.62 19.49 -11.72
N ARG A 287 -10.31 18.41 -11.36
CA ARG A 287 -11.34 17.74 -12.15
C ARG A 287 -12.62 17.59 -11.31
N PRO A 288 -13.80 17.54 -11.97
CA PRO A 288 -15.01 17.12 -11.27
C PRO A 288 -14.92 15.65 -10.85
N LEU A 289 -15.66 15.25 -9.82
CA LEU A 289 -15.77 13.85 -9.41
C LEU A 289 -16.33 13.01 -10.56
N ASP A 290 -15.70 11.87 -10.82
CA ASP A 290 -16.23 10.91 -11.78
C ASP A 290 -17.46 10.20 -11.21
N SER A 291 -18.60 10.35 -11.88
CA SER A 291 -19.85 9.64 -11.60
C SER A 291 -20.19 8.59 -12.66
N SER A 292 -19.28 8.32 -13.59
CA SER A 292 -19.52 7.40 -14.70
C SER A 292 -19.61 5.96 -14.19
N PRO A 293 -20.47 5.13 -14.80
CA PRO A 293 -20.48 3.70 -14.52
C PRO A 293 -19.23 3.06 -15.12
N SER A 294 -18.61 2.12 -14.39
CA SER A 294 -17.50 1.31 -14.87
C SER A 294 -17.94 -0.14 -15.02
N PRO A 295 -18.47 -0.55 -16.19
CA PRO A 295 -19.01 -1.89 -16.39
C PRO A 295 -17.88 -2.93 -16.39
N ARG A 296 -18.12 -4.06 -15.72
CA ARG A 296 -17.31 -5.28 -15.81
C ARG A 296 -18.22 -6.46 -16.10
N ALA A 297 -17.71 -7.44 -16.84
CA ALA A 297 -18.42 -8.69 -17.06
C ALA A 297 -18.61 -9.42 -15.72
N ALA A 298 -19.81 -9.98 -15.51
CA ALA A 298 -20.09 -10.76 -14.32
C ALA A 298 -19.33 -12.10 -14.35
N VAL A 299 -18.85 -12.53 -13.20
CA VAL A 299 -18.13 -13.81 -13.00
C VAL A 299 -18.74 -14.60 -11.85
N ALA A 300 -18.54 -15.92 -11.79
CA ALA A 300 -18.95 -16.69 -10.62
C ALA A 300 -18.10 -16.28 -9.40
N LEU A 301 -18.72 -16.09 -8.23
CA LEU A 301 -18.05 -15.54 -7.06
C LEU A 301 -17.00 -16.49 -6.47
N ASP A 302 -17.20 -17.80 -6.59
CA ASP A 302 -16.30 -18.82 -6.06
C ASP A 302 -14.96 -18.93 -6.82
N THR A 303 -14.94 -18.42 -8.05
CA THR A 303 -13.81 -18.48 -9.00
C THR A 303 -13.39 -17.10 -9.51
N ALA A 304 -13.90 -16.03 -8.89
CA ALA A 304 -13.55 -14.66 -9.24
C ALA A 304 -12.04 -14.45 -9.01
N SER A 305 -11.28 -14.27 -10.09
CA SER A 305 -9.82 -14.11 -10.02
C SER A 305 -9.36 -12.67 -9.78
N GLN A 306 -10.31 -11.74 -9.59
CA GLN A 306 -10.08 -10.32 -9.34
C GLN A 306 -11.37 -9.66 -8.82
N ALA A 307 -11.27 -8.40 -8.39
CA ALA A 307 -12.41 -7.59 -7.99
C ALA A 307 -13.55 -7.57 -9.04
N ILE A 308 -14.77 -7.89 -8.60
CA ILE A 308 -15.98 -7.90 -9.45
C ILE A 308 -16.49 -6.49 -9.75
N GLY A 309 -17.44 -6.35 -10.69
CA GLY A 309 -18.03 -5.05 -10.99
C GLY A 309 -19.01 -4.58 -9.91
N ALA A 310 -19.09 -3.27 -9.65
CA ALA A 310 -20.06 -2.70 -8.71
C ALA A 310 -21.52 -3.06 -9.06
N GLU A 311 -21.84 -3.16 -10.36
CA GLU A 311 -23.16 -3.62 -10.81
C GLU A 311 -23.41 -5.10 -10.48
N GLN A 312 -22.39 -5.95 -10.55
CA GLN A 312 -22.51 -7.33 -10.10
C GLN A 312 -22.75 -7.40 -8.59
N VAL A 313 -22.05 -6.58 -7.79
CA VAL A 313 -22.28 -6.50 -6.33
C VAL A 313 -23.74 -6.20 -6.02
N LYS A 314 -24.32 -5.18 -6.66
CA LYS A 314 -25.74 -4.82 -6.49
C LYS A 314 -26.68 -5.96 -6.89
N GLN A 315 -26.42 -6.59 -8.04
CA GLN A 315 -27.25 -7.70 -8.53
C GLN A 315 -27.22 -8.90 -7.59
N THR A 316 -26.03 -9.28 -7.09
CA THR A 316 -25.90 -10.36 -6.10
C THR A 316 -26.61 -10.01 -4.80
N LEU A 317 -26.43 -8.79 -4.28
CA LEU A 317 -27.08 -8.33 -3.06
C LEU A 317 -28.62 -8.38 -3.17
N ALA A 318 -29.16 -8.01 -4.34
CA ALA A 318 -30.59 -8.04 -4.60
C ALA A 318 -31.21 -9.45 -4.64
N THR A 319 -30.40 -10.51 -4.81
CA THR A 319 -30.89 -11.89 -4.77
C THR A 319 -31.22 -12.39 -3.36
N LEU A 320 -30.61 -11.78 -2.33
CA LEU A 320 -30.90 -12.11 -0.95
C LEU A 320 -32.32 -11.68 -0.58
N SER A 321 -33.01 -12.44 0.26
CA SER A 321 -34.29 -12.04 0.84
C SER A 321 -34.11 -10.84 1.80
N GLY A 322 -35.20 -10.26 2.29
CA GLY A 322 -35.15 -9.24 3.34
C GLY A 322 -35.26 -7.79 2.87
N GLN A 323 -34.99 -6.85 3.77
CA GLN A 323 -35.16 -5.42 3.57
C GLN A 323 -33.91 -4.78 2.97
N ALA A 324 -34.06 -3.98 1.91
CA ALA A 324 -32.97 -3.16 1.38
C ALA A 324 -32.80 -1.88 2.20
N LEU A 325 -31.56 -1.48 2.43
CA LEU A 325 -31.15 -0.23 3.09
C LEU A 325 -30.25 0.56 2.13
N TYR A 326 -30.31 1.89 2.20
CA TYR A 326 -29.63 2.78 1.25
C TYR A 326 -28.98 3.97 1.95
N ALA A 327 -27.76 4.29 1.52
CA ALA A 327 -27.11 5.59 1.74
C ALA A 327 -26.52 6.10 0.41
N THR A 328 -25.87 7.26 0.43
CA THR A 328 -25.25 7.82 -0.78
C THR A 328 -23.81 8.21 -0.54
N THR A 329 -22.98 8.13 -1.57
CA THR A 329 -21.62 8.63 -1.55
C THR A 329 -21.56 10.12 -1.89
N ARG A 330 -20.40 10.75 -1.69
CA ARG A 330 -20.19 12.15 -2.12
C ARG A 330 -20.43 12.34 -3.63
N ALA A 331 -20.00 11.40 -4.48
CA ALA A 331 -20.22 11.48 -5.93
C ALA A 331 -21.64 11.02 -6.35
N GLY A 332 -22.51 10.70 -5.40
CA GLY A 332 -23.92 10.35 -5.65
C GLY A 332 -24.15 8.89 -6.04
N ARG A 333 -23.20 7.99 -5.80
CA ARG A 333 -23.42 6.54 -5.92
C ARG A 333 -24.26 6.04 -4.75
N ALA A 334 -25.01 4.96 -4.96
CA ALA A 334 -25.74 4.29 -3.90
C ALA A 334 -24.80 3.39 -3.10
N VAL A 335 -24.89 3.47 -1.77
CA VAL A 335 -24.34 2.47 -0.85
C VAL A 335 -25.51 1.59 -0.42
N GLU A 336 -25.43 0.29 -0.70
CA GLU A 336 -26.55 -0.64 -0.54
C GLU A 336 -26.24 -1.71 0.49
N ALA A 337 -27.21 -1.99 1.35
CA ALA A 337 -27.14 -3.10 2.29
C ALA A 337 -28.44 -3.92 2.27
N ARG A 338 -28.36 -5.17 2.74
CA ARG A 338 -29.51 -6.08 2.86
C ARG A 338 -29.64 -6.62 4.28
N TYR A 339 -30.82 -6.43 4.87
CA TYR A 339 -31.17 -6.95 6.19
C TYR A 339 -32.03 -8.22 6.06
N VAL A 340 -31.48 -9.35 6.52
CA VAL A 340 -32.13 -10.67 6.57
C VAL A 340 -32.50 -10.97 8.03
N VAL A 341 -33.79 -11.17 8.28
CA VAL A 341 -34.33 -11.47 9.61
C VAL A 341 -34.37 -12.98 9.85
N GLY A 342 -33.87 -13.41 11.01
CA GLY A 342 -33.92 -14.79 11.46
C GLY A 342 -34.08 -14.89 12.98
N SER A 343 -34.04 -16.11 13.52
CA SER A 343 -34.16 -16.37 14.96
C SER A 343 -32.84 -16.31 15.72
N ASP A 344 -31.71 -16.34 15.01
CA ASP A 344 -30.37 -16.20 15.58
C ASP A 344 -30.11 -14.77 16.11
N ARG A 345 -29.00 -14.60 16.82
CA ARG A 345 -28.49 -13.28 17.20
C ARG A 345 -28.00 -12.54 15.96
N ALA A 346 -28.39 -11.28 15.82
CA ALA A 346 -28.06 -10.47 14.67
C ALA A 346 -26.55 -10.18 14.55
N VAL A 347 -26.03 -10.30 13.32
CA VAL A 347 -24.63 -9.98 12.95
C VAL A 347 -24.61 -8.97 11.80
N MET A 348 -23.79 -7.93 11.90
CA MET A 348 -23.46 -7.03 10.79
C MET A 348 -22.23 -7.55 10.04
N ILE A 349 -22.27 -7.51 8.71
CA ILE A 349 -21.18 -7.91 7.81
C ILE A 349 -20.91 -6.73 6.90
N SER A 350 -19.70 -6.16 6.92
CA SER A 350 -19.30 -5.10 5.99
C SER A 350 -18.02 -5.42 5.25
N ALA A 351 -17.86 -4.81 4.08
CA ALA A 351 -16.63 -4.84 3.31
C ALA A 351 -16.50 -3.60 2.42
N GLY A 352 -15.30 -3.40 1.86
CA GLY A 352 -15.06 -2.35 0.88
C GLY A 352 -15.21 -0.94 1.44
N GLN A 353 -14.98 -0.74 2.74
CA GLN A 353 -14.85 0.62 3.29
C GLN A 353 -13.57 1.30 2.80
N HIS A 354 -12.50 0.50 2.70
CA HIS A 354 -11.32 0.81 1.92
C HIS A 354 -11.46 0.10 0.59
N ALA A 355 -11.62 0.84 -0.50
CA ALA A 355 -12.08 0.24 -1.74
C ALA A 355 -10.95 -0.43 -2.56
N ASN A 356 -9.68 -0.22 -2.18
CA ASN A 356 -8.53 -0.94 -2.70
C ASN A 356 -8.34 -2.34 -2.07
N GLU A 357 -8.99 -2.61 -0.93
CA GLU A 357 -8.98 -3.88 -0.21
C GLU A 357 -10.11 -4.80 -0.72
N THR A 358 -9.91 -5.38 -1.89
CA THR A 358 -11.03 -5.87 -2.71
C THR A 358 -11.52 -7.28 -2.39
N SER A 359 -10.76 -8.11 -1.67
CA SER A 359 -11.14 -9.50 -1.39
C SER A 359 -12.34 -9.61 -0.44
N GLY A 360 -12.48 -8.64 0.47
CA GLY A 360 -13.57 -8.57 1.44
C GLY A 360 -14.94 -8.49 0.77
N VAL A 361 -15.06 -7.77 -0.35
CA VAL A 361 -16.33 -7.60 -1.10
C VAL A 361 -16.87 -8.96 -1.56
N VAL A 362 -16.01 -9.77 -2.20
CA VAL A 362 -16.38 -11.10 -2.69
C VAL A 362 -16.58 -12.07 -1.51
N GLY A 363 -15.73 -11.98 -0.48
CA GLY A 363 -15.85 -12.79 0.72
C GLY A 363 -17.17 -12.61 1.46
N ALA A 364 -17.61 -11.35 1.63
CA ALA A 364 -18.89 -11.00 2.27
C ALA A 364 -20.08 -11.57 1.48
N LEU A 365 -20.09 -11.39 0.16
CA LEU A 365 -21.19 -11.88 -0.69
C LEU A 365 -21.31 -13.41 -0.65
N ARG A 366 -20.19 -14.14 -0.78
CA ARG A 366 -20.16 -15.61 -0.67
C ARG A 366 -20.65 -16.08 0.70
N ALA A 367 -20.24 -15.40 1.78
CA ALA A 367 -20.70 -15.73 3.11
C ALA A 367 -22.20 -15.48 3.28
N ALA A 368 -22.73 -14.38 2.75
CA ALA A 368 -24.16 -14.10 2.81
C ALA A 368 -25.00 -15.08 1.99
N GLU A 369 -24.52 -15.57 0.83
CA GLU A 369 -25.17 -16.66 0.09
C GLU A 369 -25.25 -17.94 0.94
N GLN A 370 -24.15 -18.30 1.64
CA GLN A 370 -24.11 -19.48 2.50
C GLN A 370 -24.99 -19.34 3.76
N LEU A 371 -24.98 -18.17 4.40
CA LEU A 371 -25.79 -17.89 5.58
C LEU A 371 -27.28 -17.78 5.22
N GLY A 372 -27.61 -17.10 4.11
CA GLY A 372 -28.98 -16.91 3.64
C GLY A 372 -29.72 -18.20 3.26
N ALA A 373 -29.00 -19.31 3.06
CA ALA A 373 -29.59 -20.64 2.88
C ALA A 373 -30.17 -21.24 4.19
N GLN A 374 -29.88 -20.65 5.35
CA GLN A 374 -30.32 -21.11 6.66
C GLN A 374 -31.52 -20.29 7.17
N PRO A 375 -32.69 -20.89 7.46
CA PRO A 375 -33.87 -20.15 7.89
C PRO A 375 -33.71 -19.34 9.18
N GLN A 376 -32.81 -19.76 10.08
CA GLN A 376 -32.53 -19.08 11.33
C GLN A 376 -31.61 -17.87 11.17
N ALA A 377 -30.97 -17.70 10.00
CA ALA A 377 -29.90 -16.72 9.82
C ALA A 377 -30.40 -15.28 10.00
N HIS A 378 -29.72 -14.52 10.86
CA HIS A 378 -30.07 -13.14 11.19
C HIS A 378 -28.87 -12.22 10.98
N PHE A 379 -28.85 -11.47 9.89
CA PHE A 379 -27.72 -10.62 9.58
C PHE A 379 -28.08 -9.42 8.69
N VAL A 380 -27.22 -8.40 8.73
CA VAL A 380 -27.20 -7.31 7.74
C VAL A 380 -25.88 -7.38 6.99
N ILE A 381 -25.91 -7.26 5.66
CA ILE A 381 -24.70 -7.20 4.83
C ILE A 381 -24.62 -5.88 4.05
N SER A 382 -23.48 -5.20 4.16
CA SER A 382 -23.08 -4.01 3.38
C SER A 382 -21.75 -4.30 2.67
N PRO A 383 -21.77 -4.96 1.49
CA PRO A 383 -20.58 -5.57 0.91
C PRO A 383 -19.65 -4.57 0.21
N LEU A 384 -20.10 -3.33 -0.01
CA LEU A 384 -19.34 -2.27 -0.67
C LEU A 384 -19.71 -0.90 -0.08
N GLU A 385 -19.02 -0.50 0.98
CA GLU A 385 -19.32 0.74 1.71
C GLU A 385 -18.76 2.00 1.04
N ASN A 386 -17.68 1.89 0.26
CA ASN A 386 -17.08 3.00 -0.49
C ASN A 386 -17.14 2.80 -2.03
N PRO A 387 -18.32 2.90 -2.67
CA PRO A 387 -18.46 2.80 -4.13
C PRO A 387 -17.67 3.85 -4.93
N ASP A 388 -17.39 5.02 -4.36
CA ASP A 388 -16.61 6.07 -5.03
C ASP A 388 -15.14 5.68 -5.14
N GLY A 389 -14.54 5.23 -4.03
CA GLY A 389 -13.21 4.64 -4.03
C GLY A 389 -13.13 3.43 -4.95
N TYR A 390 -14.18 2.60 -5.01
CA TYR A 390 -14.20 1.39 -5.84
C TYR A 390 -14.22 1.71 -7.33
N ALA A 391 -14.94 2.76 -7.72
CA ALA A 391 -14.90 3.27 -9.09
C ALA A 391 -13.51 3.83 -9.42
N LEU A 392 -12.87 4.54 -8.49
CA LEU A 392 -11.50 5.03 -8.66
C LEU A 392 -10.49 3.88 -8.78
N GLN A 393 -10.58 2.85 -7.94
CA GLN A 393 -9.76 1.65 -8.03
C GLN A 393 -9.87 1.03 -9.42
N ASN A 394 -11.10 0.87 -9.92
CA ASN A 394 -11.36 0.32 -11.25
C ASN A 394 -10.72 1.14 -12.37
N ARG A 395 -10.70 2.47 -12.24
CA ARG A 395 -10.02 3.40 -13.16
C ARG A 395 -8.51 3.24 -13.11
N LEU A 396 -7.92 3.18 -11.91
CA LEU A 396 -6.47 3.14 -11.73
C LEU A 396 -5.85 1.80 -12.17
N ILE A 397 -6.51 0.68 -11.89
CA ILE A 397 -5.98 -0.64 -12.30
C ILE A 397 -6.04 -0.87 -13.82
N ALA A 398 -6.77 -0.04 -14.57
CA ALA A 398 -6.79 -0.12 -16.03
C ALA A 398 -5.41 0.19 -16.65
N THR A 399 -4.61 1.02 -15.97
CA THR A 399 -3.25 1.40 -16.41
C THR A 399 -2.16 0.86 -15.50
N GLN A 400 -2.44 0.68 -14.21
CA GLN A 400 -1.47 0.26 -13.19
C GLN A 400 -2.05 -0.88 -12.34
N PRO A 401 -2.23 -2.09 -12.90
CA PRO A 401 -2.95 -3.17 -12.20
C PRO A 401 -2.25 -3.71 -10.94
N ARG A 402 -1.00 -3.33 -10.70
CA ARG A 402 -0.16 -3.83 -9.60
C ARG A 402 0.20 -2.77 -8.56
N HIS A 403 -0.38 -1.57 -8.64
CA HIS A 403 -0.18 -0.58 -7.58
C HIS A 403 -1.19 -0.82 -6.46
N MET A 404 -0.79 -0.60 -5.21
CA MET A 404 -1.65 -0.67 -4.00
C MET A 404 -2.89 0.24 -4.09
N HIS A 405 -2.77 1.37 -4.80
CA HIS A 405 -3.83 2.35 -5.01
C HIS A 405 -4.43 2.89 -3.70
N HIS A 406 -3.59 3.33 -2.76
CA HIS A 406 -4.08 4.01 -1.55
C HIS A 406 -4.93 5.26 -1.87
N ALA A 407 -4.78 5.84 -3.07
CA ALA A 407 -5.70 6.84 -3.62
C ALA A 407 -7.18 6.41 -3.63
N ALA A 408 -7.45 5.11 -3.76
CA ALA A 408 -8.79 4.51 -3.72
C ALA A 408 -9.19 3.96 -2.34
N ARG A 409 -8.34 4.02 -1.33
CA ARG A 409 -8.67 3.62 0.05
C ARG A 409 -9.75 4.53 0.64
N TYR A 410 -9.61 5.84 0.47
CA TYR A 410 -10.42 6.84 1.15
C TYR A 410 -11.71 7.17 0.39
N THR A 411 -12.66 7.82 1.06
CA THR A 411 -13.90 8.28 0.41
C THR A 411 -13.61 9.39 -0.60
N ALA A 412 -14.59 9.79 -1.41
CA ALA A 412 -14.42 10.96 -2.29
C ALA A 412 -14.29 12.30 -1.52
N PHE A 413 -14.48 12.33 -0.19
CA PHE A 413 -14.04 13.46 0.63
C PHE A 413 -12.53 13.44 0.92
N GLY A 414 -11.85 12.30 0.74
CA GLY A 414 -10.44 12.07 1.06
C GLY A 414 -10.19 11.66 2.51
N ASN A 415 -11.25 11.50 3.32
CA ASN A 415 -11.17 10.99 4.69
C ASN A 415 -11.43 9.49 4.75
N ASP A 416 -11.02 8.89 5.86
CA ASP A 416 -11.27 7.47 6.12
C ASP A 416 -12.74 7.27 6.48
N LEU A 417 -13.41 6.28 5.89
CA LEU A 417 -14.85 6.08 6.12
C LEU A 417 -15.18 5.92 7.62
N GLN A 418 -14.34 5.22 8.37
CA GLN A 418 -14.52 5.01 9.81
C GLN A 418 -14.45 6.30 10.63
N SER A 419 -13.83 7.35 10.10
CA SER A 419 -13.67 8.65 10.75
C SER A 419 -14.79 9.65 10.42
N GLN A 420 -15.74 9.28 9.55
CA GLN A 420 -16.87 10.15 9.26
C GLN A 420 -17.71 10.40 10.53
N PRO A 421 -18.16 11.63 10.78
CA PRO A 421 -19.02 11.91 11.92
C PRO A 421 -20.38 11.22 11.76
N LEU A 422 -20.91 10.72 12.88
CA LEU A 422 -22.22 10.09 12.94
C LEU A 422 -23.36 11.05 12.55
N GLY A 423 -24.46 10.49 12.07
CA GLY A 423 -25.67 11.25 11.70
C GLY A 423 -25.56 12.04 10.41
N GLN A 424 -24.47 11.85 9.64
CA GLN A 424 -24.34 12.41 8.29
C GLN A 424 -24.98 11.48 7.24
N PRO A 425 -25.49 11.99 6.11
CA PRO A 425 -26.22 11.20 5.13
C PRO A 425 -25.32 10.42 4.15
N PHE A 426 -24.03 10.28 4.45
CA PHE A 426 -23.02 9.75 3.52
C PHE A 426 -22.69 8.27 3.78
N GLU A 427 -21.52 7.80 3.36
CA GLU A 427 -21.17 6.37 3.33
C GLU A 427 -21.35 5.69 4.70
N HIS A 428 -20.90 6.33 5.79
CA HIS A 428 -21.05 5.78 7.15
C HIS A 428 -22.52 5.56 7.57
N ALA A 429 -23.47 6.30 7.00
CA ALA A 429 -24.89 6.20 7.34
C ALA A 429 -25.46 4.78 7.13
N ILE A 430 -24.86 3.98 6.23
CA ILE A 430 -25.30 2.60 6.00
C ILE A 430 -25.10 1.73 7.26
N ARG A 431 -24.05 1.99 8.05
CA ARG A 431 -23.77 1.26 9.28
C ARG A 431 -24.74 1.62 10.40
N GLU A 432 -25.05 2.92 10.54
CA GLU A 432 -26.05 3.40 11.50
C GLU A 432 -27.43 2.80 11.20
N GLN A 433 -27.82 2.77 9.92
CA GLN A 433 -29.07 2.13 9.49
C GLN A 433 -29.06 0.62 9.72
N ALA A 434 -27.96 -0.07 9.37
CA ALA A 434 -27.80 -1.50 9.59
C ALA A 434 -27.93 -1.87 11.07
N PHE A 435 -27.26 -1.10 11.95
CA PHE A 435 -27.34 -1.29 13.39
C PHE A 435 -28.75 -1.01 13.92
N ALA A 436 -29.34 0.13 13.56
CA ALA A 436 -30.69 0.51 14.01
C ALA A 436 -31.77 -0.49 13.57
N ALA A 437 -31.63 -1.10 12.39
CA ALA A 437 -32.57 -2.09 11.87
C ALA A 437 -32.43 -3.46 12.55
N SER A 438 -31.20 -3.89 12.86
CA SER A 438 -30.92 -5.27 13.28
C SER A 438 -30.65 -5.45 14.78
N GLY A 439 -30.19 -4.41 15.48
CA GLY A 439 -29.68 -4.53 16.85
C GLY A 439 -28.51 -5.49 16.97
N ALA A 440 -27.67 -5.60 15.93
CA ALA A 440 -26.58 -6.58 15.89
C ALA A 440 -25.62 -6.48 17.07
N GLY A 441 -25.26 -7.64 17.62
CA GLY A 441 -24.31 -7.75 18.72
C GLY A 441 -22.85 -7.91 18.28
N LEU A 442 -22.63 -8.26 17.01
CA LEU A 442 -21.32 -8.44 16.39
C LEU A 442 -21.29 -7.74 15.02
N HIS A 443 -20.19 -7.04 14.73
CA HIS A 443 -19.86 -6.52 13.42
C HIS A 443 -18.60 -7.21 12.88
N VAL A 444 -18.72 -7.95 11.78
CA VAL A 444 -17.59 -8.50 11.02
C VAL A 444 -17.26 -7.53 9.89
N ASN A 445 -16.13 -6.84 9.99
CA ASN A 445 -15.70 -5.79 9.08
C ASN A 445 -14.48 -6.26 8.28
N LEU A 446 -14.66 -6.51 6.99
CA LEU A 446 -13.64 -7.17 6.18
C LEU A 446 -12.66 -6.16 5.57
N HIS A 447 -11.38 -6.35 5.83
CA HIS A 447 -10.28 -5.53 5.30
C HIS A 447 -9.16 -6.34 4.68
N GLY A 448 -8.27 -5.60 4.03
CA GLY A 448 -6.97 -6.06 3.64
C GLY A 448 -5.92 -4.97 3.83
N TYR A 449 -4.71 -5.27 3.36
CA TYR A 449 -3.57 -4.36 3.43
C TYR A 449 -2.55 -4.72 2.33
N PRO A 450 -1.46 -3.95 2.16
CA PRO A 450 -0.45 -4.20 1.14
C PRO A 450 0.02 -5.66 1.07
N ALA A 451 -0.07 -6.26 -0.12
CA ALA A 451 0.42 -7.62 -0.40
C ALA A 451 1.90 -7.66 -0.78
N HIS A 452 2.51 -6.49 -0.98
CA HIS A 452 3.93 -6.30 -1.24
C HIS A 452 4.45 -5.03 -0.54
N GLU A 453 5.75 -4.75 -0.67
CA GLU A 453 6.38 -3.63 0.04
C GLU A 453 5.81 -2.26 -0.32
N TRP A 454 5.35 -1.52 0.69
CA TRP A 454 4.94 -0.13 0.58
C TRP A 454 6.09 0.82 0.92
N THR A 455 6.47 1.70 -0.02
CA THR A 455 7.57 2.65 0.18
C THR A 455 7.23 4.09 -0.21
N ARG A 456 7.93 5.04 0.41
CA ARG A 456 7.92 6.47 0.11
C ARG A 456 9.36 7.02 0.10
N PRO A 457 10.12 6.86 -1.00
CA PRO A 457 11.57 7.10 -1.03
C PRO A 457 11.99 8.56 -0.81
N LEU A 458 11.16 9.54 -1.18
CA LEU A 458 11.47 10.96 -1.06
C LEU A 458 11.07 11.56 0.30
N THR A 459 10.30 10.83 1.10
CA THR A 459 9.94 11.18 2.48
C THR A 459 10.37 10.12 3.49
N GLY A 460 11.66 9.73 3.47
CA GLY A 460 12.24 8.88 4.51
C GLY A 460 12.20 7.38 4.26
N TYR A 461 11.79 6.94 3.06
CA TYR A 461 11.61 5.54 2.63
C TYR A 461 10.45 4.81 3.28
N VAL A 462 10.39 4.81 4.62
CA VAL A 462 9.33 4.15 5.38
C VAL A 462 8.11 5.08 5.44
N PRO A 463 6.90 4.62 5.06
CA PRO A 463 5.71 5.46 5.13
C PRO A 463 5.40 5.91 6.57
N ARG A 464 5.48 7.23 6.82
CA ARG A 464 5.21 7.85 8.12
C ARG A 464 3.84 7.44 8.67
N GLY A 465 3.80 6.97 9.91
CA GLY A 465 2.57 6.57 10.61
C GLY A 465 2.00 5.22 10.15
N PHE A 466 2.64 4.57 9.19
CA PHE A 466 2.26 3.26 8.67
C PHE A 466 3.43 2.27 8.69
N GLU A 467 4.40 2.47 9.56
CA GLU A 467 5.64 1.69 9.62
C GLU A 467 5.36 0.18 9.79
N MET A 468 4.31 -0.18 10.55
CA MET A 468 3.88 -1.58 10.77
C MET A 468 3.17 -2.22 9.56
N TRP A 469 2.83 -1.44 8.53
CA TRP A 469 2.12 -1.88 7.32
C TRP A 469 3.02 -1.92 6.08
N THR A 470 4.30 -1.52 6.23
CA THR A 470 5.29 -1.46 5.15
C THR A 470 5.46 -2.78 4.40
N ILE A 471 5.37 -3.93 5.07
CA ILE A 471 5.57 -5.25 4.46
C ILE A 471 4.54 -6.29 4.94
N PRO A 472 4.23 -7.32 4.12
CA PRO A 472 3.35 -8.43 4.47
C PRO A 472 3.77 -9.19 5.73
N LYS A 473 2.78 -9.56 6.56
CA LYS A 473 2.94 -10.30 7.83
C LYS A 473 1.84 -11.34 8.08
N GLY A 474 1.26 -11.87 7.00
CA GLY A 474 0.18 -12.85 7.05
C GLY A 474 -1.21 -12.23 7.16
N PHE A 475 -2.22 -13.07 7.13
CA PHE A 475 -3.60 -12.74 7.47
C PHE A 475 -3.77 -12.69 8.99
N PHE A 476 -4.22 -11.55 9.52
CA PHE A 476 -4.43 -11.36 10.96
C PHE A 476 -5.79 -10.74 11.27
N LEU A 477 -6.15 -10.77 12.56
CA LEU A 477 -7.45 -10.31 13.03
C LEU A 477 -7.30 -9.18 14.05
N ILE A 478 -8.13 -8.14 13.97
CA ILE A 478 -8.24 -7.13 15.02
C ILE A 478 -9.62 -7.27 15.63
N LEU A 479 -9.68 -7.48 16.95
CA LEU A 479 -10.91 -7.60 17.70
C LEU A 479 -11.07 -6.40 18.62
N ARG A 480 -12.18 -5.69 18.44
CA ARG A 480 -12.57 -4.61 19.33
C ARG A 480 -13.82 -5.00 20.10
N HIS A 481 -13.89 -4.58 21.35
CA HIS A 481 -15.01 -4.92 22.23
C HIS A 481 -15.39 -3.74 23.13
N GLN A 482 -16.66 -3.63 23.48
CA GLN A 482 -17.12 -2.71 24.51
C GLN A 482 -16.69 -3.19 25.91
N PRO A 483 -16.72 -2.31 26.92
CA PRO A 483 -16.48 -2.71 28.31
C PRO A 483 -17.40 -3.87 28.75
N GLY A 484 -16.81 -4.87 29.41
CA GLY A 484 -17.54 -6.07 29.87
C GLY A 484 -17.66 -7.22 28.87
N TRP A 485 -17.17 -7.05 27.64
CA TRP A 485 -17.22 -8.06 26.57
C TRP A 485 -15.91 -8.81 26.32
N GLU A 486 -14.85 -8.55 27.10
CA GLU A 486 -13.51 -9.13 26.91
C GLU A 486 -13.50 -10.66 26.81
N MET A 487 -14.23 -11.35 27.70
CA MET A 487 -14.30 -12.82 27.68
C MET A 487 -15.00 -13.36 26.42
N ALA A 488 -16.09 -12.71 26.00
CA ALA A 488 -16.80 -13.06 24.78
C ALA A 488 -15.94 -12.79 23.54
N ALA A 489 -15.17 -11.70 23.57
CA ALA A 489 -14.19 -11.33 22.55
C ALA A 489 -13.12 -12.43 22.41
N MET A 490 -12.50 -12.84 23.51
CA MET A 490 -11.47 -13.90 23.49
C MET A 490 -12.03 -15.23 22.96
N GLN A 491 -13.22 -15.64 23.40
CA GLN A 491 -13.89 -16.85 22.89
C GLN A 491 -14.16 -16.77 21.38
N LEU A 492 -14.55 -15.59 20.89
CA LEU A 492 -14.81 -15.36 19.46
C LEU A 492 -13.54 -15.53 18.63
N VAL A 493 -12.43 -14.86 18.99
CA VAL A 493 -11.17 -14.95 18.22
C VAL A 493 -10.57 -16.36 18.27
N GLU A 494 -10.66 -17.06 19.40
CA GLU A 494 -10.20 -18.44 19.51
C GLU A 494 -10.98 -19.37 18.55
N ALA A 495 -12.32 -19.29 18.57
CA ALA A 495 -13.17 -20.10 17.70
C ALA A 495 -12.98 -19.77 16.21
N VAL A 496 -12.85 -18.48 15.87
CA VAL A 496 -12.61 -18.04 14.49
C VAL A 496 -11.27 -18.52 13.97
N THR A 497 -10.18 -18.32 14.73
CA THR A 497 -8.84 -18.75 14.32
C THR A 497 -8.72 -20.27 14.22
N GLN A 498 -9.43 -21.02 15.09
CA GLN A 498 -9.50 -22.48 14.99
C GLN A 498 -10.18 -22.94 13.70
N ALA A 499 -11.26 -22.27 13.28
CA ALA A 499 -11.94 -22.54 12.02
C ALA A 499 -11.07 -22.14 10.81
N LEU A 500 -10.40 -20.98 10.87
CA LEU A 500 -9.49 -20.52 9.83
C LEU A 500 -8.28 -21.44 9.63
N ALA A 501 -7.80 -22.09 10.70
CA ALA A 501 -6.74 -23.10 10.59
C ALA A 501 -7.15 -24.32 9.74
N GLN A 502 -8.45 -24.51 9.47
CA GLN A 502 -8.95 -25.55 8.57
C GLN A 502 -9.01 -25.10 7.10
N VAL A 503 -8.77 -23.82 6.80
CA VAL A 503 -8.71 -23.31 5.42
C VAL A 503 -7.37 -23.73 4.80
N PRO A 504 -7.37 -24.48 3.68
CA PRO A 504 -6.14 -25.00 3.08
C PRO A 504 -5.10 -23.90 2.77
N GLY A 505 -3.85 -24.14 3.16
CA GLY A 505 -2.71 -23.27 2.87
C GLY A 505 -2.63 -21.99 3.71
N LEU A 506 -3.66 -21.63 4.48
CA LEU A 506 -3.72 -20.32 5.14
C LEU A 506 -2.74 -20.18 6.32
N VAL A 507 -2.56 -21.25 7.11
CA VAL A 507 -1.55 -21.28 8.20
C VAL A 507 -0.12 -21.23 7.64
N GLU A 508 0.13 -21.90 6.52
CA GLU A 508 1.44 -21.91 5.85
C GLU A 508 1.78 -20.54 5.25
N LEU A 509 0.79 -19.88 4.63
CA LEU A 509 0.90 -18.49 4.16
C LEU A 509 1.33 -17.58 5.31
N ASN A 510 0.64 -17.65 6.45
CA ASN A 510 0.97 -16.83 7.62
C ASN A 510 2.38 -17.12 8.14
N ALA A 511 2.73 -18.39 8.33
CA ALA A 511 4.06 -18.76 8.82
C ALA A 511 5.17 -18.24 7.89
N THR A 512 4.95 -18.33 6.57
CA THR A 512 5.91 -17.87 5.56
C THR A 512 6.10 -16.36 5.59
N GLN A 513 5.01 -15.59 5.60
CA GLN A 513 5.08 -14.13 5.62
C GLN A 513 5.60 -13.60 6.96
N ILE A 514 5.22 -14.20 8.10
CA ILE A 514 5.74 -13.81 9.42
C ILE A 514 7.25 -14.04 9.51
N ALA A 515 7.76 -15.19 9.04
CA ALA A 515 9.19 -15.47 9.07
C ALA A 515 9.99 -14.45 8.23
N LEU A 516 9.46 -14.05 7.07
CA LEU A 516 10.08 -13.03 6.24
C LEU A 516 9.98 -11.63 6.86
N PHE A 517 8.82 -11.29 7.43
CA PHE A 517 8.62 -10.06 8.20
C PHE A 517 9.67 -9.94 9.30
N GLU A 518 9.85 -10.97 10.12
CA GLU A 518 10.78 -10.93 11.25
C GLU A 518 12.24 -10.77 10.83
N THR A 519 12.58 -11.22 9.63
CA THR A 519 13.92 -11.06 9.06
C THR A 519 14.25 -9.61 8.69
N HIS A 520 13.25 -8.81 8.29
CA HIS A 520 13.46 -7.45 7.76
C HIS A 520 12.84 -6.33 8.62
N ALA A 521 11.91 -6.64 9.51
CA ALA A 521 11.22 -5.69 10.38
C ALA A 521 11.45 -5.95 11.88
N GLY A 522 12.07 -7.08 12.25
CA GLY A 522 12.24 -7.54 13.63
C GLY A 522 11.03 -8.31 14.16
N ALA A 523 11.10 -8.76 15.41
CA ALA A 523 10.10 -9.66 16.00
C ALA A 523 8.66 -9.13 15.87
N LEU A 524 7.73 -10.02 15.51
CA LEU A 524 6.31 -9.69 15.44
C LEU A 524 5.79 -9.40 16.85
N THR A 525 5.14 -8.25 17.02
CA THR A 525 4.62 -7.82 18.33
C THR A 525 3.21 -8.33 18.63
N PHE A 526 2.55 -8.95 17.64
CA PHE A 526 1.18 -9.42 17.78
C PHE A 526 1.18 -10.83 18.37
N PRO A 527 0.35 -11.13 19.38
CA PRO A 527 0.16 -12.50 19.83
C PRO A 527 -0.41 -13.36 18.69
N VAL A 528 -0.08 -14.65 18.69
CA VAL A 528 -0.49 -15.61 17.66
C VAL A 528 -1.36 -16.70 18.27
N LEU A 529 -2.55 -16.93 17.69
CA LEU A 529 -3.45 -18.03 18.02
C LEU A 529 -3.71 -18.89 16.79
N ASN A 530 -3.52 -20.21 16.91
CA ASN A 530 -3.77 -21.18 15.82
C ASN A 530 -3.08 -20.84 14.48
N GLY A 531 -1.95 -20.11 14.52
CA GLY A 531 -1.22 -19.66 13.33
C GLY A 531 -1.63 -18.28 12.79
N PHE A 532 -2.51 -17.56 13.49
CA PHE A 532 -2.99 -16.23 13.09
C PHE A 532 -2.57 -15.19 14.12
N PRO A 533 -1.86 -14.12 13.70
CA PRO A 533 -1.68 -12.97 14.55
C PRO A 533 -3.03 -12.34 14.87
N TYR A 534 -3.15 -11.76 16.06
CA TYR A 534 -4.33 -10.97 16.41
C TYR A 534 -4.00 -9.80 17.32
N LEU A 535 -4.88 -8.80 17.32
CA LEU A 535 -4.90 -7.71 18.28
C LEU A 535 -6.26 -7.66 18.95
N MET A 536 -6.29 -7.35 20.24
CA MET A 536 -7.53 -7.13 20.99
C MET A 536 -7.45 -5.79 21.71
N SER A 537 -8.53 -5.02 21.66
CA SER A 537 -8.61 -3.70 22.31
C SER A 537 -10.03 -3.35 22.75
N GLU A 538 -10.17 -2.67 23.88
CA GLU A 538 -11.45 -2.12 24.33
C GLU A 538 -11.75 -0.80 23.61
N ASP A 539 -12.98 -0.63 23.13
CA ASP A 539 -13.46 0.55 22.40
C ASP A 539 -14.93 0.79 22.78
N ALA A 540 -15.17 1.82 23.60
CA ALA A 540 -16.51 2.11 24.14
C ALA A 540 -17.43 2.82 23.13
N ASP A 541 -16.85 3.42 22.08
CA ASP A 541 -17.55 4.28 21.13
C ASP A 541 -18.06 3.50 19.90
N GLN A 542 -17.87 2.18 19.87
CA GLN A 542 -18.35 1.32 18.79
C GLN A 542 -19.87 1.20 18.75
N LEU A 543 -20.40 1.04 17.54
CA LEU A 543 -21.83 0.77 17.32
C LEU A 543 -22.24 -0.58 17.94
N THR A 544 -21.45 -1.64 17.71
CA THR A 544 -21.75 -2.99 18.19
C THR A 544 -20.88 -3.36 19.40
N PRO A 545 -21.37 -4.23 20.30
CA PRO A 545 -20.59 -4.71 21.44
C PRO A 545 -19.28 -5.43 21.08
N LEU A 546 -19.27 -6.16 19.96
CA LEU A 546 -18.07 -6.78 19.40
C LEU A 546 -17.89 -6.33 17.95
N MET A 547 -16.64 -6.08 17.54
CA MET A 547 -16.26 -5.87 16.15
C MET A 547 -15.02 -6.70 15.81
N LEU A 548 -15.17 -7.64 14.87
CA LEU A 548 -14.07 -8.42 14.32
C LEU A 548 -13.66 -7.83 12.96
N ILE A 549 -12.41 -7.42 12.85
CA ILE A 549 -11.81 -6.83 11.65
C ILE A 549 -10.81 -7.84 11.08
N THR A 550 -10.85 -8.12 9.78
CA THR A 550 -9.91 -9.01 9.09
C THR A 550 -8.85 -8.21 8.36
N GLU A 551 -7.58 -8.59 8.38
CA GLU A 551 -6.51 -7.86 7.67
C GLU A 551 -5.73 -8.86 6.79
N TYR A 552 -6.18 -9.06 5.56
CA TYR A 552 -5.54 -9.96 4.58
C TYR A 552 -4.62 -9.18 3.63
N PRO A 553 -3.40 -9.66 3.30
CA PRO A 553 -2.55 -9.01 2.30
C PRO A 553 -3.14 -9.17 0.88
N ASP A 554 -4.11 -8.32 0.51
CA ASP A 554 -4.94 -8.48 -0.70
C ASP A 554 -4.90 -7.31 -1.67
N GLU A 555 -4.25 -6.20 -1.31
CA GLU A 555 -4.05 -5.11 -2.26
C GLU A 555 -3.21 -5.68 -3.41
N THR A 556 -3.64 -5.46 -4.66
CA THR A 556 -2.99 -5.91 -5.93
C THR A 556 -3.07 -7.38 -6.30
N VAL A 557 -3.48 -8.27 -5.40
CA VAL A 557 -3.50 -9.71 -5.70
C VAL A 557 -4.58 -10.08 -6.73
N THR A 558 -4.24 -10.98 -7.66
CA THR A 558 -5.13 -11.53 -8.69
C THR A 558 -4.93 -13.04 -8.84
N GLY A 559 -5.77 -13.71 -9.62
CA GLY A 559 -5.65 -15.15 -9.87
C GLY A 559 -5.98 -15.98 -8.62
N ASP A 560 -5.26 -17.07 -8.43
CA ASP A 560 -5.47 -18.01 -7.32
C ASP A 560 -5.25 -17.37 -5.95
N ALA A 561 -4.32 -16.40 -5.85
CA ALA A 561 -4.08 -15.64 -4.61
C ALA A 561 -5.32 -14.84 -4.19
N PHE A 562 -5.99 -14.20 -5.16
CA PHE A 562 -7.25 -13.49 -4.89
C PHE A 562 -8.39 -14.45 -4.50
N VAL A 563 -8.43 -15.65 -5.11
CA VAL A 563 -9.38 -16.71 -4.73
C VAL A 563 -9.14 -17.20 -3.30
N GLN A 564 -7.89 -17.37 -2.90
CA GLN A 564 -7.54 -17.72 -1.53
C GLN A 564 -7.92 -16.60 -0.55
N ALA A 565 -7.65 -15.34 -0.90
CA ALA A 565 -8.02 -14.17 -0.11
C ALA A 565 -9.53 -14.12 0.16
N HIS A 566 -10.36 -14.11 -0.88
CA HIS A 566 -11.82 -14.05 -0.69
C HIS A 566 -12.42 -15.36 -0.12
N THR A 567 -11.64 -16.45 -0.07
CA THR A 567 -11.99 -17.68 0.66
C THR A 567 -11.70 -17.56 2.15
N ALA A 568 -10.57 -16.98 2.55
CA ALA A 568 -10.27 -16.66 3.94
C ALA A 568 -11.28 -15.65 4.52
N GLN A 569 -11.64 -14.63 3.75
CA GLN A 569 -12.66 -13.64 4.13
C GLN A 569 -14.03 -14.28 4.35
N MET A 570 -14.50 -15.10 3.40
CA MET A 570 -15.77 -15.84 3.54
C MET A 570 -15.77 -16.79 4.74
N ALA A 571 -14.67 -17.55 4.92
CA ALA A 571 -14.52 -18.46 6.04
C ALA A 571 -14.57 -17.72 7.39
N THR A 572 -13.95 -16.53 7.47
CA THR A 572 -14.01 -15.68 8.66
C THR A 572 -15.43 -15.29 9.01
N VAL A 573 -16.21 -14.78 8.06
CA VAL A 573 -17.61 -14.39 8.30
C VAL A 573 -18.44 -15.57 8.80
N VAL A 574 -18.33 -16.73 8.13
CA VAL A 574 -19.10 -17.92 8.49
C VAL A 574 -18.69 -18.45 9.87
N ALA A 575 -17.39 -18.45 10.18
CA ALA A 575 -16.88 -18.87 11.49
C ALA A 575 -17.31 -17.92 12.60
N ALA A 576 -17.17 -16.61 12.38
CA ALA A 576 -17.55 -15.57 13.34
C ALA A 576 -19.05 -15.60 13.62
N TYR A 577 -19.88 -15.74 12.58
CA TYR A 577 -21.33 -15.89 12.73
C TYR A 577 -21.67 -17.09 13.62
N LYS A 578 -21.11 -18.28 13.32
CA LYS A 578 -21.37 -19.51 14.08
C LYS A 578 -20.88 -19.41 15.53
N ALA A 579 -19.67 -18.93 15.74
CA ALA A 579 -19.09 -18.75 17.07
C ALA A 579 -19.93 -17.78 17.90
N PHE A 580 -20.36 -16.66 17.30
CA PHE A 580 -21.22 -15.68 17.94
C PHE A 580 -22.52 -16.30 18.44
N GLN A 581 -23.14 -17.23 17.69
CA GLN A 581 -24.35 -17.94 18.12
C GLN A 581 -24.14 -18.87 19.32
N THR A 582 -22.91 -19.17 19.72
CA THR A 582 -22.60 -20.02 20.88
C THR A 582 -22.00 -19.28 22.07
N LEU A 583 -21.68 -17.98 21.94
CA LEU A 583 -21.08 -17.21 23.03
C LEU A 583 -22.03 -17.13 24.23
N ILE A 584 -21.45 -17.28 25.42
CA ILE A 584 -22.13 -16.99 26.69
C ILE A 584 -22.05 -15.48 26.89
N LEU A 585 -23.18 -14.79 26.76
CA LEU A 585 -23.26 -13.36 26.98
C LEU A 585 -23.75 -13.11 28.40
N ASN A 586 -23.23 -12.06 29.03
CA ASN A 586 -23.76 -11.61 30.30
C ASN A 586 -25.11 -10.92 30.00
N ASP A 587 -26.22 -11.56 30.39
CA ASP A 587 -27.57 -10.98 30.33
C ASP A 587 -27.73 -9.78 31.28
#